data_AF-A0A1J8PIA5-F1
#
_entry.id   AF-A0A1J8PIA5-F1
#
_cell.length_a   1.000
_cell.length_b   1.000
_cell.length_c   1.000
_cell.angle_alpha   90.00
_cell.angle_beta   90.00
_cell.angle_gamma   90.00
#
_symmetry.space_group_name_H-M   'P 1'
#
loop_
_entity.id
_entity.type
_entity.pdbx_description
1 polymer ?
#
loop_
_entity_poly.entity_id
_entity_poly.type
_entity_poly.pdbx_seq_one_letter_code
_entity_poly.pdbx_strand_id
1 'polypeptide(L)'
;MPRVPSGNPSFIHTLGGNFVDNAGRTLLLRGVNLLSKAPLHQPSQVLDGFWEAAEVGGESFIGRPLSLDDVDEHLARLRGWGFNMLRFPVTWESLEHAGPEKYDYEFMDYTIEILRKCKAHGFKVYLNPHQDTVSFPAKALLLLLLS
;
A
#
# COMPACT_ATOMS: atom_id res chain seq x y z
N MET A 1 25.59 3.72 -25.71
CA MET A 1 24.33 3.41 -24.98
C MET A 1 24.70 2.96 -23.58
N PRO A 2 24.12 3.53 -22.51
CA PRO A 2 24.30 2.99 -21.16
C PRO A 2 23.90 1.51 -21.16
N ARG A 3 24.79 0.64 -20.66
CA ARG A 3 24.52 -0.80 -20.54
C ARG A 3 23.43 -0.96 -19.49
N VAL A 4 22.26 -1.47 -19.89
CA VAL A 4 21.20 -1.75 -18.93
C VAL A 4 21.60 -3.02 -18.13
N PRO A 5 21.54 -3.02 -16.79
CA PRO A 5 21.89 -4.18 -16.00
C PRO A 5 21.01 -5.38 -16.38
N SER A 6 21.63 -6.53 -16.69
CA SER A 6 20.93 -7.81 -16.85
C SER A 6 20.38 -8.26 -15.49
N GLY A 7 19.11 -7.95 -15.23
CA GLY A 7 18.41 -8.30 -13.99
C GLY A 7 16.94 -8.60 -14.27
N ASN A 8 16.17 -8.90 -13.22
CA ASN A 8 14.74 -9.23 -13.33
C ASN A 8 14.00 -8.17 -14.17
N PRO A 9 13.30 -8.54 -15.28
CA PRO A 9 12.65 -7.59 -16.18
C PRO A 9 11.60 -6.70 -15.49
N SER A 10 11.21 -7.01 -14.25
CA SER A 10 10.30 -6.19 -13.47
C SER A 10 10.93 -4.93 -12.84
N PHE A 11 12.27 -4.81 -12.81
CA PHE A 11 12.93 -3.68 -12.17
C PHE A 11 12.74 -2.37 -12.94
N ILE A 12 12.67 -1.29 -12.17
CA ILE A 12 12.49 0.08 -12.64
C ILE A 12 13.65 0.88 -12.07
N HIS A 13 14.30 1.67 -12.93
CA HIS A 13 15.41 2.55 -12.59
C HIS A 13 15.03 3.99 -12.90
N THR A 14 15.83 4.94 -12.43
CA THR A 14 15.75 6.33 -12.84
C THR A 14 16.93 6.68 -13.73
N LEU A 15 16.67 7.33 -14.88
CA LEU A 15 17.70 7.80 -15.80
C LEU A 15 17.25 9.09 -16.46
N GLY A 16 18.03 10.16 -16.31
CA GLY A 16 17.74 11.46 -16.94
C GLY A 16 16.34 12.00 -16.61
N GLY A 17 15.89 11.86 -15.36
CA GLY A 17 14.57 12.30 -14.91
C GLY A 17 13.40 11.38 -15.31
N ASN A 18 13.67 10.24 -15.95
CA ASN A 18 12.64 9.30 -16.37
C ASN A 18 12.71 8.00 -15.56
N PHE A 19 11.56 7.34 -15.39
CA PHE A 19 11.53 5.92 -15.01
C PHE A 19 11.85 5.08 -16.25
N VAL A 20 12.76 4.13 -16.13
CA VAL A 20 13.17 3.24 -17.22
C VAL A 20 13.19 1.79 -16.77
N ASP A 21 12.86 0.86 -17.67
CA ASP A 21 13.00 -0.57 -17.37
C ASP A 21 14.35 -1.15 -17.81
N ASN A 22 14.53 -2.46 -17.58
CA ASN A 22 15.75 -3.17 -17.98
C ASN A 22 15.96 -3.29 -19.50
N ALA A 23 14.98 -2.94 -20.32
CA ALA A 23 15.13 -2.87 -21.77
C ALA A 23 15.48 -1.46 -22.25
N GLY A 24 15.63 -0.49 -21.33
CA GLY A 24 15.89 0.91 -21.63
C GLY A 24 14.67 1.68 -22.11
N ARG A 25 13.45 1.13 -21.95
CA ARG A 25 12.21 1.82 -22.32
C ARG A 25 11.82 2.80 -21.22
N THR A 26 11.47 4.03 -21.61
CA THR A 26 10.85 4.99 -20.69
C THR A 26 9.45 4.52 -20.30
N LEU A 27 9.18 4.48 -19.01
CA LEU A 27 7.92 4.04 -18.43
C LEU A 27 7.06 5.26 -18.07
N LEU A 28 5.83 5.29 -18.58
CA LEU A 28 4.79 6.18 -18.08
C LEU A 28 3.91 5.43 -17.10
N LEU A 29 4.04 5.77 -15.82
CA LEU A 29 3.27 5.15 -14.75
C LEU A 29 1.95 5.90 -14.56
N ARG A 30 0.83 5.29 -14.96
CA ARG A 30 -0.52 5.81 -14.82
C ARG A 30 -1.24 4.98 -13.77
N GLY A 31 -1.57 5.61 -12.65
CA GLY A 31 -2.11 4.89 -11.53
C GLY A 31 -3.17 5.62 -10.75
N VAL A 32 -3.76 4.88 -9.82
CA VAL A 32 -4.76 5.35 -8.85
C VAL A 32 -4.32 4.98 -7.44
N ASN A 33 -4.96 5.59 -6.45
CA ASN A 33 -4.82 5.20 -5.07
C ASN A 33 -5.76 4.03 -4.76
N LEU A 34 -5.23 2.95 -4.20
CA LEU A 34 -5.99 1.84 -3.67
C LEU A 34 -5.89 1.88 -2.15
N LEU A 35 -6.81 2.59 -1.49
CA LEU A 35 -6.70 2.92 -0.06
C LEU A 35 -8.02 2.82 0.69
N SER A 36 -7.90 2.56 1.98
CA SER A 36 -8.89 2.79 3.03
C SER A 36 -8.11 3.17 4.29
N LYS A 37 -8.64 4.09 5.09
CA LYS A 37 -7.99 4.58 6.33
C LYS A 37 -8.80 4.26 7.59
N ALA A 38 -9.94 3.61 7.42
CA ALA A 38 -10.83 3.22 8.50
C ALA A 38 -10.82 1.70 8.63
N PRO A 39 -10.97 1.16 9.86
CA PRO A 39 -11.20 -0.25 10.10
C PRO A 39 -12.42 -0.80 9.36
N LEU A 40 -12.58 -2.12 9.32
CA LEU A 40 -13.67 -2.76 8.58
C LEU A 40 -15.06 -2.34 9.09
N HIS A 41 -15.25 -2.32 10.41
CA HIS A 41 -16.55 -2.09 11.05
C HIS A 41 -16.72 -0.70 11.65
N GLN A 42 -15.73 0.18 11.50
CA GLN A 42 -15.73 1.51 12.12
C GLN A 42 -15.39 2.59 11.10
N PRO A 43 -16.36 3.05 10.30
CA PRO A 43 -16.16 4.18 9.39
C PRO A 43 -15.73 5.44 10.15
N SER A 44 -14.84 6.24 9.58
CA SER A 44 -14.21 7.39 10.27
C SER A 44 -15.18 8.49 10.71
N GLN A 45 -16.38 8.56 10.13
CA GLN A 45 -17.42 9.51 10.54
C GLN A 45 -18.23 9.07 11.76
N VAL A 46 -18.08 7.82 12.22
CA VAL A 46 -18.76 7.28 13.39
C VAL A 46 -17.82 7.36 14.58
N LEU A 47 -18.13 8.25 15.54
CA LEU A 47 -17.30 8.48 16.73
C LEU A 47 -17.77 7.71 17.96
N ASP A 48 -18.97 7.13 17.90
CA ASP A 48 -19.51 6.34 19.00
C ASP A 48 -18.67 5.09 19.23
N GLY A 49 -18.23 4.87 20.48
CA GLY A 49 -17.33 3.77 20.85
C GLY A 49 -15.92 3.87 20.27
N PHE A 50 -15.54 4.99 19.62
CA PHE A 50 -14.24 5.11 18.95
C PHE A 50 -13.06 5.07 19.91
N TRP A 51 -13.15 5.84 21.00
CA TRP A 51 -12.08 5.92 21.98
C TRP A 51 -11.97 4.62 22.78
N GLU A 52 -13.11 4.05 23.15
CA GLU A 52 -13.21 2.79 23.89
C GLU A 52 -12.64 1.63 23.07
N ALA A 53 -12.96 1.55 21.77
CA ALA A 53 -12.39 0.57 20.86
C ALA A 53 -10.86 0.71 20.79
N ALA A 54 -10.34 1.93 20.69
CA ALA A 54 -8.90 2.17 20.66
C ALA A 54 -8.21 1.74 21.99
N GLU A 55 -8.84 1.97 23.14
CA GLU A 55 -8.28 1.59 24.46
C GLU A 55 -8.17 0.07 24.65
N VAL A 56 -9.07 -0.71 24.05
CA VAL A 56 -9.03 -2.19 24.12
C VAL A 56 -8.23 -2.84 23.00
N GLY A 57 -7.53 -2.04 22.19
CA GLY A 57 -6.61 -2.53 21.16
C GLY A 57 -7.05 -2.30 19.72
N GLY A 58 -8.11 -1.53 19.48
CA GLY A 58 -8.56 -1.14 18.15
C GLY A 58 -9.35 -2.22 17.40
N GLU A 59 -9.68 -1.90 16.15
CA GLU A 59 -10.46 -2.74 15.24
C GLU A 59 -9.57 -3.25 14.10
N SER A 60 -9.95 -4.39 13.50
CA SER A 60 -9.18 -4.98 12.41
C SER A 60 -9.31 -4.18 11.10
N PHE A 61 -8.19 -4.12 10.37
CA PHE A 61 -8.11 -3.53 9.03
C PHE A 61 -8.13 -4.58 7.91
N ILE A 62 -8.24 -5.87 8.24
CA ILE A 62 -8.38 -6.94 7.26
C ILE A 62 -9.68 -6.74 6.47
N GLY A 63 -9.63 -7.01 5.15
CA GLY A 63 -10.73 -6.72 4.23
C GLY A 63 -10.79 -5.27 3.73
N ARG A 64 -9.86 -4.40 4.16
CA ARG A 64 -9.65 -3.06 3.61
C ARG A 64 -8.39 -2.99 2.74
N PRO A 65 -8.37 -2.25 1.62
CA PRO A 65 -9.49 -1.52 1.02
C PRO A 65 -10.50 -2.42 0.28
N LEU A 66 -10.17 -3.67 0.00
CA LEU A 66 -10.98 -4.61 -0.75
C LEU A 66 -10.91 -6.01 -0.11
N SER A 67 -12.00 -6.77 -0.13
CA SER A 67 -11.96 -8.18 0.26
C SER A 67 -11.08 -8.99 -0.71
N LEU A 68 -10.56 -10.14 -0.26
CA LEU A 68 -9.80 -11.05 -1.12
C LEU A 68 -10.65 -11.69 -2.23
N ASP A 69 -11.97 -11.72 -2.06
CA ASP A 69 -12.93 -12.27 -3.00
C ASP A 69 -13.19 -11.28 -4.15
N ASP A 70 -13.29 -9.99 -3.86
CA ASP A 70 -13.66 -8.97 -4.85
C ASP A 70 -12.44 -8.34 -5.54
N VAL A 71 -11.25 -8.45 -4.95
CA VAL A 71 -10.04 -7.74 -5.42
C VAL A 71 -9.68 -8.05 -6.87
N ASP A 72 -9.85 -9.29 -7.33
CA ASP A 72 -9.52 -9.68 -8.70
C ASP A 72 -10.43 -8.98 -9.73
N GLU A 73 -11.72 -8.81 -9.42
CA GLU A 73 -12.67 -8.09 -10.26
C GLU A 73 -12.30 -6.61 -10.38
N HIS A 74 -11.99 -5.97 -9.25
CA HIS A 74 -11.61 -4.56 -9.23
C HIS A 74 -10.28 -4.30 -9.94
N LEU A 75 -9.29 -5.17 -9.75
CA LEU A 75 -8.00 -5.08 -10.44
C LEU A 75 -8.17 -5.25 -11.95
N ALA A 76 -8.99 -6.21 -12.39
CA ALA A 76 -9.29 -6.41 -13.81
C ALA A 76 -9.94 -5.18 -14.45
N ARG A 77 -10.89 -4.54 -13.76
CA ARG A 77 -11.51 -3.27 -14.22
C ARG A 77 -10.47 -2.16 -14.38
N LEU A 78 -9.64 -1.94 -13.36
CA LEU A 78 -8.58 -0.92 -13.41
C LEU A 78 -7.59 -1.17 -14.54
N ARG A 79 -7.25 -2.44 -14.81
CA ARG A 79 -6.44 -2.81 -15.99
C ARG A 79 -7.16 -2.52 -17.30
N GLY A 80 -8.45 -2.85 -17.39
CA GLY A 80 -9.28 -2.55 -18.56
C GLY A 80 -9.36 -1.05 -18.87
N TRP A 81 -9.29 -0.19 -17.85
CA TRP A 81 -9.21 1.26 -18.02
C TRP A 81 -7.81 1.78 -18.36
N GLY A 82 -6.81 0.91 -18.44
CA GLY A 82 -5.46 1.25 -18.87
C GLY A 82 -4.51 1.72 -17.75
N PHE A 83 -4.90 1.57 -16.48
CA PHE A 83 -3.99 1.82 -15.36
C PHE A 83 -2.91 0.72 -15.27
N ASN A 84 -1.69 1.12 -14.92
CA ASN A 84 -0.54 0.22 -14.79
C ASN A 84 0.18 0.32 -13.44
N MET A 85 -0.21 1.27 -12.60
CA MET A 85 0.37 1.49 -11.27
C MET A 85 -0.71 1.67 -10.22
N LEU A 86 -0.45 1.22 -8.99
CA LEU A 86 -1.30 1.49 -7.83
C LEU A 86 -0.44 2.11 -6.74
N ARG A 87 -0.88 3.24 -6.18
CA ARG A 87 -0.38 3.72 -4.90
C ARG A 87 -1.16 2.97 -3.82
N PHE A 88 -0.46 2.28 -2.93
CA PHE A 88 -1.04 1.48 -1.86
C PHE A 88 -0.63 2.07 -0.51
N PRO A 89 -1.45 2.98 0.04
CA PRO A 89 -1.30 3.50 1.38
C PRO A 89 -1.42 2.42 2.45
N VAL A 90 -0.50 2.44 3.41
CA VAL A 90 -0.56 1.66 4.65
C VAL A 90 -0.47 2.65 5.80
N THR A 91 -1.42 2.61 6.72
CA THR A 91 -1.45 3.49 7.89
C THR A 91 -0.81 2.80 9.09
N TRP A 92 -0.26 3.57 10.03
CA TRP A 92 0.34 2.97 11.23
C TRP A 92 -0.70 2.25 12.07
N GLU A 93 -1.90 2.83 12.14
CA GLU A 93 -3.08 2.28 12.79
C GLU A 93 -3.41 0.90 12.23
N SER A 94 -3.20 0.64 10.93
CA SER A 94 -3.44 -0.70 10.37
C SER A 94 -2.38 -1.73 10.76
N LEU A 95 -1.16 -1.29 11.07
CA LEU A 95 -0.03 -2.17 11.44
C LEU A 95 0.09 -2.40 12.94
N GLU A 96 -0.28 -1.41 13.76
CA GLU A 96 -0.13 -1.42 15.22
C GLU A 96 -1.42 -0.92 15.92
N HIS A 97 -2.59 -1.40 15.50
CA HIS A 97 -3.88 -1.00 16.11
C HIS A 97 -3.95 -1.30 17.62
N ALA A 98 -3.31 -2.39 18.06
CA ALA A 98 -3.25 -2.81 19.47
C ALA A 98 -2.32 -1.96 20.36
N GLY A 99 -1.62 -1.00 19.76
CA GLY A 99 -0.66 -0.10 20.39
C GLY A 99 0.80 -0.37 19.99
N PRO A 100 1.74 0.46 20.48
CA PRO A 100 3.13 0.45 20.06
C PRO A 100 3.79 -0.92 20.17
N GLU A 101 4.57 -1.30 19.16
CA GLU A 101 5.35 -2.55 19.11
C GLU A 101 4.49 -3.83 19.08
N LYS A 102 3.16 -3.71 18.95
CA LYS A 102 2.24 -4.84 18.78
C LYS A 102 1.78 -4.89 17.32
N TYR A 103 2.56 -5.57 16.51
CA TYR A 103 2.30 -5.72 15.08
C TYR A 103 1.13 -6.65 14.78
N ASP A 104 0.24 -6.21 13.90
CA ASP A 104 -0.79 -7.04 13.29
C ASP A 104 -0.20 -7.82 12.10
N TYR A 105 0.37 -9.00 12.40
CA TYR A 105 0.91 -9.89 11.38
C TYR A 105 -0.16 -10.46 10.45
N GLU A 106 -1.40 -10.64 10.93
CA GLU A 106 -2.51 -11.13 10.09
C GLU A 106 -2.86 -10.10 9.01
N PHE A 107 -2.89 -8.81 9.37
CA PHE A 107 -3.04 -7.74 8.41
C PHE A 107 -1.88 -7.64 7.42
N MET A 108 -0.64 -7.89 7.87
CA MET A 108 0.52 -7.94 6.97
C MET A 108 0.40 -9.07 5.94
N ASP A 109 0.01 -10.28 6.37
CA ASP A 109 -0.19 -11.43 5.49
C ASP A 109 -1.30 -11.16 4.48
N TYR A 110 -2.44 -10.65 4.93
CA TYR A 110 -3.53 -10.21 4.06
C TYR A 110 -3.09 -9.14 3.04
N THR A 111 -2.29 -8.16 3.48
CA THR A 111 -1.73 -7.13 2.58
C THR A 111 -0.82 -7.76 1.53
N ILE A 112 0.04 -8.71 1.91
CA ILE A 112 0.92 -9.44 0.99
C ILE A 112 0.10 -10.19 -0.05
N GLU A 113 -1.02 -10.80 0.32
CA GLU A 113 -1.92 -11.48 -0.62
C GLU A 113 -2.52 -10.52 -1.65
N ILE A 114 -2.98 -9.34 -1.24
CA ILE A 114 -3.42 -8.30 -2.17
C ILE A 114 -2.29 -7.88 -3.10
N LEU A 115 -1.09 -7.65 -2.59
CA LEU A 115 0.06 -7.24 -3.40
C LEU A 115 0.45 -8.31 -4.43
N ARG A 116 0.33 -9.60 -4.07
CA ARG A 116 0.52 -10.72 -5.01
C ARG A 116 -0.53 -10.69 -6.12
N LYS A 117 -1.80 -10.43 -5.79
CA LYS A 117 -2.86 -10.28 -6.79
C LYS A 117 -2.63 -9.05 -7.68
N CYS A 118 -2.27 -7.89 -7.12
CA CYS A 118 -1.86 -6.71 -7.90
C CYS A 118 -0.76 -7.05 -8.91
N LYS A 119 0.26 -7.81 -8.50
CA LYS A 119 1.33 -8.29 -9.40
C LYS A 119 0.80 -9.23 -10.48
N ALA A 120 -0.09 -10.16 -10.13
CA ALA A 120 -0.70 -11.10 -11.08
C ALA A 120 -1.51 -10.37 -12.18
N HIS A 121 -2.19 -9.28 -11.83
CA HIS A 121 -2.88 -8.39 -12.77
C HIS A 121 -1.94 -7.40 -13.50
N GLY A 122 -0.62 -7.52 -13.29
CA GLY A 122 0.39 -6.74 -14.01
C GLY A 122 0.56 -5.31 -13.52
N PHE A 123 0.09 -4.96 -12.32
CA PHE A 123 0.33 -3.65 -11.72
C PHE A 123 1.73 -3.54 -11.11
N LYS A 124 2.28 -2.33 -11.16
CA LYS A 124 3.35 -1.89 -10.27
C LYS A 124 2.71 -1.28 -9.02
N VAL A 125 3.24 -1.58 -7.84
CA VAL A 125 2.72 -1.03 -6.59
C VAL A 125 3.76 -0.11 -5.96
N TYR A 126 3.33 1.09 -5.59
CA TYR A 126 4.07 1.99 -4.72
C TYR A 126 3.47 1.91 -3.32
N LEU A 127 4.16 1.20 -2.43
CA LEU A 127 3.82 1.15 -1.01
C LEU A 127 4.08 2.50 -0.39
N ASN A 128 3.09 3.03 0.30
CA ASN A 128 3.17 4.35 0.89
C ASN A 128 2.79 4.29 2.38
N PRO A 129 3.75 4.43 3.31
CA PRO A 129 3.41 4.69 4.71
C PRO A 129 2.69 6.05 4.76
N HIS A 130 1.39 6.03 5.06
CA HIS A 130 0.50 7.17 4.89
C HIS A 130 0.00 7.66 6.25
N GLN A 131 -0.12 8.98 6.38
CA GLN A 131 -0.79 9.64 7.50
C GLN A 131 -1.63 10.82 6.98
N ASP A 132 -2.78 11.09 7.61
CA ASP A 132 -3.58 12.30 7.40
C ASP A 132 -3.48 13.20 8.62
N THR A 133 -2.89 14.38 8.47
CA THR A 133 -2.62 15.36 9.55
C THR A 133 -1.76 14.82 10.70
N VAL A 134 -1.03 15.70 11.40
CA VAL A 134 -0.07 15.29 12.42
C VAL A 134 -0.80 14.84 13.70
N SER A 135 -0.52 13.62 14.13
CA SER A 135 -0.72 13.15 15.50
C SER A 135 0.58 12.49 15.94
N PHE A 136 1.23 13.04 16.98
CA PHE A 136 2.40 12.42 17.61
C PHE A 136 1.93 11.56 18.80
N PRO A 137 2.61 10.43 19.13
CA PRO A 137 3.88 9.98 18.60
C PRO A 137 3.80 8.60 17.93
N ALA A 138 3.34 8.52 16.67
CA ALA A 138 3.78 7.44 15.80
C ALA A 138 5.19 7.82 15.32
N LYS A 139 6.21 7.22 15.97
CA LYS A 139 7.62 7.62 15.86
C LYS A 139 8.05 7.87 14.41
N ALA A 140 8.64 9.04 14.20
CA ALA A 140 9.46 9.35 13.05
C ALA A 140 10.57 8.28 12.88
N LEU A 141 10.40 7.36 11.94
CA LEU A 141 11.46 6.46 11.48
C LEU A 141 11.25 6.04 10.01
N LEU A 142 11.27 7.00 9.10
CA LEU A 142 11.49 6.74 7.67
C LEU A 142 12.71 7.50 7.11
N LEU A 143 13.58 8.03 7.96
CA LEU A 143 14.76 8.79 7.52
C LEU A 143 16.12 8.19 7.91
N LEU A 144 16.21 6.90 8.28
CA LEU A 144 17.49 6.32 8.72
C LEU A 144 17.73 4.86 8.32
N LEU A 145 17.30 4.45 7.12
CA LEU A 145 17.71 3.17 6.51
C LEU A 145 18.27 3.33 5.09
N LEU A 146 18.98 4.42 4.83
CA LEU A 146 19.86 4.60 3.67
C LEU A 146 21.15 5.34 4.07
N SER A 147 21.85 4.83 5.08
CA SER A 147 23.26 5.12 5.33
C SER A 147 24.04 3.83 5.39
#